data_AF-A0A354HST3-F1
#
_entry.id   AF-A0A354HST3-F1
#
_cell.length_a   1.000
_cell.length_b   1.000
_cell.length_c   1.000
_cell.angle_alpha   90.00
_cell.angle_beta   90.00
_cell.angle_gamma   90.00
#
_symmetry.space_group_name_H-M   'P 1'
#
loop_
_entity.id
_entity.type
_entity.pdbx_description
1 polymer ?
#
loop_
_entity_poly.entity_id
_entity_poly.type
_entity_poly.pdbx_seq_one_letter_code
_entity_poly.pdbx_strand_id
1 'polypeptide(L)'
;MRNREGKTINNLQELWTILEITAYTADYESSQKHPDDPLYGITYSGTKVQPWRTVAAGPDIPIGTRVFIPELSAMLNGGIFIVEDRGGAISNAHLDIYMASLKDARNWGRQHLEVLMWLAGDFNEILAKIDSDRRRRWRDREALAQLFP
;
A
#
# COMPACT_ATOMS: atom_id res chain seq x y z
N MET A 1 13.44 8.19 -44.12
CA MET A 1 14.51 8.60 -43.19
C MET A 1 14.17 8.06 -41.80
N ARG A 2 15.02 7.21 -41.20
CA ARG A 2 14.97 6.92 -39.76
C ARG A 2 15.82 7.96 -39.02
N ASN A 3 15.31 8.44 -37.89
CA ASN A 3 16.00 8.94 -36.69
C ASN A 3 14.92 9.57 -35.77
N ARG A 4 14.78 9.38 -34.45
CA ARG A 4 15.31 8.46 -33.41
C ARG A 4 14.27 8.52 -32.28
N GLU A 5 13.87 7.37 -31.74
CA GLU A 5 13.19 7.14 -30.45
C GLU A 5 12.26 8.25 -29.93
N GLY A 6 10.95 8.09 -30.16
CA GLY A 6 9.96 8.73 -29.31
C GLY A 6 10.08 8.12 -27.90
N LYS A 7 10.71 8.84 -26.97
CA LYS A 7 10.79 8.50 -25.55
C LYS A 7 9.38 8.24 -25.03
N THR A 8 9.07 7.01 -24.63
CA THR A 8 7.85 6.69 -23.88
C THR A 8 7.94 7.37 -22.52
N ILE A 9 7.30 8.52 -22.38
CA ILE A 9 7.16 9.18 -21.09
C ILE A 9 5.99 8.52 -20.35
N ASN A 10 6.36 7.65 -19.39
CA ASN A 10 5.56 7.02 -18.34
C ASN A 10 4.78 5.75 -18.75
N ASN A 11 5.46 4.60 -18.74
CA ASN A 11 4.84 3.26 -18.77
C ASN A 11 4.15 2.90 -17.44
N LEU A 12 3.29 3.77 -16.91
CA LEU A 12 2.50 3.43 -15.74
C LEU A 12 1.31 2.55 -16.17
N GLN A 13 1.12 1.44 -15.46
CA GLN A 13 0.01 0.51 -15.68
C GLN A 13 -0.97 0.61 -14.53
N GLU A 14 -2.26 0.61 -14.85
CA GLU A 14 -3.35 0.64 -13.87
C GLU A 14 -3.71 -0.78 -13.44
N LEU A 15 -3.70 -1.02 -12.13
CA LEU A 15 -4.15 -2.27 -11.53
C LEU A 15 -5.30 -2.02 -10.55
N TRP A 16 -6.50 -2.41 -10.96
CA TRP A 16 -7.65 -2.54 -10.07
C TRP A 16 -7.61 -3.89 -9.35
N THR A 17 -7.69 -3.88 -8.03
CA THR A 17 -7.54 -5.10 -7.24
C THR A 17 -8.05 -4.92 -5.81
N ILE A 18 -8.39 -6.01 -5.12
CA ILE A 18 -8.84 -5.96 -3.71
C ILE A 18 -7.68 -6.28 -2.78
N LEU A 19 -7.34 -5.37 -1.87
CA LEU A 19 -6.27 -5.58 -0.89
C LEU A 19 -6.84 -5.67 0.52
N GLU A 20 -6.15 -6.40 1.39
CA GLU A 20 -6.35 -6.27 2.82
C GLU A 20 -5.74 -4.94 3.24
N ILE A 21 -6.49 -4.11 3.97
CA ILE A 21 -6.05 -2.78 4.38
C ILE A 21 -6.21 -2.66 5.90
N THR A 22 -5.08 -2.39 6.56
CA THR A 22 -5.02 -2.06 7.99
C THR A 22 -4.50 -0.64 8.18
N ALA A 23 -4.34 -0.23 9.44
CA ALA A 23 -3.69 1.02 9.78
C ALA A 23 -2.64 0.81 10.88
N TYR A 24 -1.56 1.59 10.82
CA TYR A 24 -0.48 1.60 11.80
C TYR A 24 -0.18 3.01 12.29
N THR A 25 0.54 3.12 13.41
CA THR A 25 1.04 4.40 13.95
C THR A 25 2.56 4.39 14.00
N ALA A 26 3.18 5.53 14.35
CA ALA A 26 4.63 5.58 14.53
C ALA A 26 5.07 4.95 15.86
N ASP A 27 4.12 4.58 16.72
CA ASP A 27 4.39 4.10 18.07
C ASP A 27 5.21 2.81 18.07
N TYR A 28 5.83 2.53 19.22
CA TYR A 28 6.71 1.38 19.39
C TYR A 28 6.06 0.05 18.99
N GLU A 29 4.77 -0.14 19.27
CA GLU A 29 4.05 -1.38 18.89
C GLU A 29 4.13 -1.66 17.38
N SER A 30 4.06 -0.60 16.56
CA SER A 30 4.09 -0.70 15.10
C SER A 30 5.50 -0.59 14.53
N SER A 31 6.35 0.27 15.09
CA SER A 31 7.64 0.64 14.51
C SER A 31 8.86 0.00 15.18
N GLN A 32 8.69 -0.51 16.41
CA GLN A 32 9.77 -0.92 17.33
C GLN A 32 10.81 0.20 17.57
N LYS A 33 10.36 1.47 17.48
CA LYS A 33 11.17 2.68 17.70
C LYS A 33 10.50 3.59 18.73
N HIS A 34 11.30 4.21 19.57
CA HIS A 34 10.88 5.25 20.52
C HIS A 34 10.97 6.64 19.89
N PRO A 35 10.22 7.65 20.39
CA PRO A 35 10.26 9.02 19.88
C PRO A 35 11.66 9.65 19.82
N ASP A 36 12.56 9.24 20.70
CA ASP A 36 13.94 9.73 20.76
C ASP A 36 14.89 9.02 19.78
N ASP A 37 14.42 7.97 19.09
CA ASP A 37 15.23 7.27 18.10
C ASP A 37 15.39 8.12 16.83
N PRO A 38 16.61 8.20 16.25
CA PRO A 38 16.87 8.98 15.03
C PRO A 38 16.00 8.60 13.83
N LEU A 39 15.45 7.38 13.82
CA LEU A 39 14.63 6.84 12.73
C LEU A 39 13.14 6.80 13.09
N TYR A 40 12.72 7.43 14.20
CA TYR A 40 11.31 7.51 14.59
C TYR A 40 10.49 8.25 13.55
N GLY A 41 9.39 7.63 13.12
CA GLY A 41 8.53 8.18 12.06
C GLY A 41 9.21 8.31 10.69
N ILE A 42 10.36 7.67 10.47
CA ILE A 42 11.03 7.63 9.17
C ILE A 42 10.61 6.35 8.43
N THR A 43 10.03 6.53 7.25
CA THR A 43 9.61 5.47 6.33
C THR A 43 10.82 4.78 5.70
N TYR A 44 10.60 3.61 5.10
CA TYR A 44 11.60 2.93 4.30
C TYR A 44 12.21 3.81 3.18
N SER A 45 11.41 4.67 2.56
CA SER A 45 11.88 5.62 1.53
C SER A 45 12.73 6.78 2.07
N GLY A 46 12.85 6.92 3.40
CA GLY A 46 13.58 8.01 4.06
C GLY A 46 12.77 9.28 4.30
N THR A 47 11.48 9.28 3.95
CA THR A 47 10.57 10.40 4.27
C THR A 47 9.98 10.28 5.67
N LYS A 48 9.45 11.37 6.22
CA LYS A 48 8.63 11.32 7.43
C LYS A 48 7.22 10.82 7.09
N VAL A 49 6.71 9.90 7.90
CA VAL A 49 5.33 9.41 7.84
C VAL A 49 4.35 10.59 7.93
N GLN A 50 3.30 10.57 7.11
CA GLN A 50 2.30 11.63 7.02
C GLN A 50 0.89 11.05 6.90
N PRO A 51 -0.06 11.45 7.77
CA PRO A 51 -1.46 11.01 7.65
C PRO A 51 -2.02 11.48 6.30
N TRP A 52 -2.93 10.69 5.73
CA TRP A 52 -3.53 10.97 4.41
C TRP A 52 -2.52 11.01 3.25
N ARG A 53 -1.36 10.39 3.42
CA ARG A 53 -0.33 10.30 2.39
C ARG A 53 0.38 8.96 2.42
N THR A 54 1.01 8.63 3.54
CA THR A 54 1.93 7.50 3.63
C THR A 54 1.18 6.17 3.80
N VAL A 55 1.54 5.18 2.98
CA VAL A 55 1.17 3.77 3.21
C VAL A 55 2.40 2.88 3.16
N ALA A 56 2.36 1.79 3.93
CA ALA A 56 3.26 0.65 3.75
C ALA A 56 2.63 -0.35 2.78
N ALA A 57 3.46 -0.98 1.94
CA ALA A 57 3.03 -2.03 1.02
C ALA A 57 4.08 -3.15 0.94
N GLY A 58 3.67 -4.28 0.36
CA GLY A 58 4.56 -5.42 0.11
C GLY A 58 5.80 -5.08 -0.72
N PRO A 59 6.84 -5.93 -0.64
CA PRO A 59 8.16 -5.66 -1.21
C PRO A 59 8.14 -5.50 -2.74
N ASP A 60 7.24 -6.18 -3.45
CA ASP A 60 7.16 -6.16 -4.90
C ASP A 60 6.34 -4.96 -5.43
N ILE A 61 5.63 -4.22 -4.55
CA ILE A 61 4.92 -2.98 -4.93
C ILE A 61 5.92 -1.82 -4.90
N PRO A 62 6.26 -1.16 -6.02
CA PRO A 62 7.31 -0.14 -6.04
C PRO A 62 7.06 1.03 -5.08
N ILE A 63 8.11 1.51 -4.40
CA ILE A 63 8.07 2.79 -3.67
C ILE A 63 7.69 3.90 -4.66
N GLY A 64 6.83 4.83 -4.22
CA GLY A 64 6.29 5.92 -5.03
C GLY A 64 5.01 5.54 -5.80
N THR A 65 4.58 4.28 -5.76
CA THR A 65 3.28 3.85 -6.30
C THR A 65 2.17 4.69 -5.66
N ARG A 66 1.33 5.29 -6.50
CA ARG A 66 0.10 5.94 -6.06
C ARG A 66 -0.98 4.89 -5.92
N VAL A 67 -1.73 4.96 -4.83
CA VAL A 67 -2.85 4.08 -4.54
C VAL A 67 -4.08 4.93 -4.34
N PHE A 68 -5.14 4.66 -5.09
CA PHE A 68 -6.45 5.27 -4.88
C PHE A 68 -7.40 4.26 -4.22
N ILE A 69 -8.02 4.66 -3.12
CA ILE A 69 -9.01 3.88 -2.38
C ILE A 69 -10.37 4.60 -2.54
N PRO A 70 -11.29 4.10 -3.38
CA PRO A 70 -12.54 4.79 -3.69
C PRO A 70 -13.41 5.11 -2.46
N GLU A 71 -13.44 4.21 -1.47
CA GLU A 71 -14.19 4.42 -0.23
C GLU A 71 -13.68 5.61 0.60
N LEU A 72 -12.44 6.04 0.38
CA LEU A 72 -11.82 7.20 1.03
C LEU A 72 -11.79 8.45 0.14
N SER A 73 -12.48 8.43 -1.01
CA SER A 73 -12.47 9.54 -1.97
C SER A 73 -12.98 10.87 -1.41
N ALA A 74 -13.82 10.85 -0.37
CA ALA A 74 -14.32 12.04 0.32
C ALA A 74 -13.35 12.61 1.38
N MET A 75 -12.22 11.94 1.64
CA MET A 75 -11.23 12.36 2.64
C MET A 75 -10.29 13.44 2.09
N LEU A 76 -9.48 14.05 2.96
CA LEU A 76 -8.63 15.22 2.63
C LEU A 76 -7.67 15.02 1.46
N ASN A 77 -7.25 13.78 1.20
CA ASN A 77 -6.35 13.40 0.11
C ASN A 77 -7.08 12.89 -1.15
N GLY A 78 -8.42 12.98 -1.19
CA GLY A 78 -9.22 12.41 -2.26
C GLY A 78 -9.08 10.89 -2.37
N GLY A 79 -8.74 10.20 -1.28
CA GLY A 79 -8.49 8.76 -1.26
C GLY A 79 -7.16 8.32 -1.88
N ILE A 80 -6.26 9.26 -2.21
CA ILE A 80 -4.97 8.96 -2.85
C ILE A 80 -3.83 8.91 -1.81
N PHE A 81 -3.14 7.79 -1.78
CA PHE A 81 -1.97 7.53 -0.95
C PHE A 81 -0.73 7.26 -1.80
N ILE A 82 0.44 7.27 -1.16
CA ILE A 82 1.74 7.02 -1.76
C ILE A 82 2.45 5.94 -0.95
N VAL A 83 2.91 4.91 -1.65
CA VAL A 83 3.74 3.84 -1.07
C VAL A 83 5.11 4.42 -0.74
N GLU A 84 5.32 4.75 0.53
CA GLU A 84 6.59 5.32 1.02
C GLU A 84 7.27 4.37 2.01
N ASP A 85 6.55 3.36 2.51
CA ASP A 85 7.01 2.53 3.61
C ASP A 85 6.91 1.02 3.34
N ARG A 86 7.54 0.24 4.22
CA ARG A 86 7.57 -1.23 4.24
C ARG A 86 7.36 -1.73 5.66
N GLY A 87 6.73 -2.88 5.80
CA GLY A 87 6.63 -3.58 7.08
C GLY A 87 6.88 -5.07 6.90
N GLY A 88 7.55 -5.71 7.87
CA GLY A 88 7.93 -7.12 7.76
C GLY A 88 6.73 -8.08 7.65
N ALA A 89 5.56 -7.68 8.16
CA ALA A 89 4.32 -8.44 8.05
C ALA A 89 3.50 -8.08 6.78
N ILE A 90 3.82 -6.97 6.11
CA ILE A 90 3.03 -6.42 5.01
C ILE A 90 3.38 -7.15 3.70
N SER A 91 2.43 -7.93 3.20
CA SER A 91 2.56 -8.71 1.97
C SER A 91 2.16 -7.89 0.73
N ASN A 92 2.32 -8.45 -0.48
CA ASN A 92 1.90 -7.75 -1.70
C ASN A 92 0.37 -7.59 -1.79
N ALA A 93 -0.38 -8.46 -1.10
CA ALA A 93 -1.84 -8.38 -0.99
C ALA A 93 -2.32 -7.53 0.21
N HIS A 94 -1.45 -6.70 0.81
CA HIS A 94 -1.73 -5.96 2.04
C HIS A 94 -1.19 -4.53 1.95
N LEU A 95 -2.03 -3.55 2.31
CA LEU A 95 -1.64 -2.16 2.56
C LEU A 95 -1.83 -1.79 4.03
N ASP A 96 -0.92 -0.97 4.56
CA ASP A 96 -1.02 -0.44 5.92
C ASP A 96 -1.01 1.08 5.89
N ILE A 97 -2.13 1.71 6.24
CA ILE A 97 -2.30 3.16 6.21
C ILE A 97 -1.67 3.77 7.46
N TYR A 98 -0.80 4.76 7.27
CA TYR A 98 -0.31 5.52 8.42
C TYR A 98 -1.41 6.42 9.00
N MET A 99 -1.63 6.30 10.30
CA MET A 99 -2.48 7.18 11.08
C MET A 99 -1.72 7.74 12.29
N ALA A 100 -2.01 8.99 12.66
CA ALA A 100 -1.36 9.64 13.80
C ALA A 100 -1.90 9.13 15.16
N SER A 101 -3.08 8.53 15.19
CA SER A 101 -3.81 8.13 16.40
C SER A 101 -4.01 6.63 16.44
N LEU A 102 -3.53 5.99 17.52
CA LEU A 102 -3.75 4.57 17.76
C LEU A 102 -5.24 4.22 17.90
N LYS A 103 -6.03 5.16 18.44
CA LYS A 103 -7.48 5.00 18.53
C LYS A 103 -8.10 4.91 17.14
N ASP A 104 -7.67 5.78 16.23
CA ASP A 104 -8.23 5.82 14.86
C ASP A 104 -7.79 4.58 14.07
N ALA A 105 -6.53 4.15 14.23
CA ALA A 105 -6.03 2.91 13.63
C ALA A 105 -6.81 1.67 14.13
N ARG A 106 -7.13 1.62 15.43
CA ARG A 106 -7.97 0.54 16.00
C ARG A 106 -9.41 0.59 15.50
N ASN A 107 -9.98 1.78 15.37
CA ASN A 107 -11.33 1.97 14.85
C ASN A 107 -11.43 1.63 13.35
N TRP A 108 -10.36 1.88 12.58
CA TRP A 108 -10.26 1.46 11.18
C TRP A 108 -10.35 -0.05 11.03
N GLY A 109 -9.65 -0.80 11.89
CA GLY A 109 -9.66 -2.25 11.88
C GLY A 109 -8.99 -2.84 10.64
N ARG A 110 -9.47 -4.01 10.21
CA ARG A 110 -8.98 -4.73 9.02
C ARG A 110 -10.14 -4.82 8.03
N GLN A 111 -9.86 -4.41 6.79
CA GLN A 111 -10.87 -4.34 5.73
C GLN A 111 -10.32 -4.95 4.44
N HIS A 112 -11.19 -5.43 3.56
CA HIS A 112 -10.84 -5.87 2.22
C HIS A 112 -11.47 -4.91 1.21
N LEU A 113 -10.67 -3.97 0.70
CA LEU A 113 -11.17 -2.88 -0.13
C LEU A 113 -10.60 -2.96 -1.54
N GLU A 114 -11.42 -2.57 -2.52
CA GLU A 114 -10.94 -2.33 -3.88
C GLU A 114 -10.02 -1.10 -3.90
N VAL A 115 -8.93 -1.22 -4.65
CA VAL A 115 -7.98 -0.13 -4.89
C VAL A 115 -7.57 -0.07 -6.35
N LEU A 116 -7.15 1.12 -6.78
CA LEU A 116 -6.42 1.34 -8.02
C LEU A 116 -4.96 1.68 -7.71
N MET A 117 -4.03 0.96 -8.32
CA MET A 117 -2.59 1.26 -8.25
C MET A 117 -2.04 1.68 -9.61
N TRP A 118 -1.19 2.72 -9.64
CA TRP A 118 -0.41 3.10 -10.82
C TRP A 118 1.02 2.58 -10.71
N LEU A 119 1.32 1.48 -11.41
CA LEU A 119 2.54 0.70 -11.28
C LEU A 119 3.58 1.03 -12.36
N ALA A 120 4.83 1.21 -11.95
CA ALA A 120 5.98 1.40 -12.86
C ALA A 120 6.75 0.09 -13.18
N GLY A 121 6.27 -1.06 -12.67
CA GLY A 121 6.93 -2.37 -12.78
C GLY A 121 6.24 -3.35 -13.73
N ASP A 122 6.69 -4.61 -13.72
CA ASP A 122 6.04 -5.69 -14.45
C ASP A 122 4.67 -6.00 -13.81
N PHE A 123 3.63 -5.59 -14.51
CA PHE A 123 2.24 -5.76 -14.09
C PHE A 123 1.89 -7.23 -13.82
N ASN A 124 2.31 -8.15 -14.69
CA ASN A 124 1.91 -9.56 -14.58
C ASN A 124 2.63 -10.22 -13.40
N GLU A 125 3.89 -9.88 -13.16
CA GLU A 125 4.62 -10.37 -12.01
C GLU A 125 3.98 -9.87 -10.71
N ILE A 126 3.72 -8.56 -10.61
CA ILE A 126 3.10 -7.96 -9.42
C ILE A 126 1.73 -8.59 -9.14
N LEU A 127 0.88 -8.72 -10.17
CA LEU A 127 -0.43 -9.35 -10.03
C LEU A 127 -0.32 -10.80 -9.55
N ALA A 128 0.60 -11.59 -10.12
CA ALA A 128 0.82 -12.97 -9.70
C ALA A 128 1.28 -13.07 -8.23
N LYS A 129 2.11 -12.13 -7.76
CA LYS A 129 2.53 -12.05 -6.36
C LYS A 129 1.38 -11.70 -5.42
N ILE A 130 0.55 -10.73 -5.80
CA ILE A 130 -0.67 -10.36 -5.04
C ILE A 130 -1.58 -11.59 -4.90
N ASP A 131 -1.87 -12.28 -6.01
CA ASP A 131 -2.74 -13.46 -5.98
C ASP A 131 -2.16 -14.63 -5.19
N SER A 132 -0.84 -14.81 -5.25
CA SER A 132 -0.15 -15.80 -4.42
C SER A 132 -0.25 -15.46 -2.93
N ASP A 133 -0.06 -14.19 -2.56
CA ASP A 133 -0.13 -13.76 -1.16
C ASP A 133 -1.56 -13.83 -0.60
N ARG A 134 -2.60 -13.48 -1.39
CA ARG A 134 -4.00 -13.69 -1.00
C ARG A 134 -4.25 -15.14 -0.59
N ARG A 135 -3.93 -16.08 -1.49
CA ARG A 135 -4.16 -17.52 -1.26
C ARG A 135 -3.40 -18.09 -0.07
N ARG A 136 -2.21 -17.56 0.24
CA ARG A 136 -1.32 -18.09 1.29
C ARG A 136 -1.49 -17.40 2.64
N ARG A 137 -1.83 -16.11 2.66
CA ARG A 137 -1.76 -15.28 3.87
C ARG A 137 -3.11 -14.80 4.36
N TRP A 138 -4.10 -14.60 3.48
CA TRP A 138 -5.42 -14.18 3.93
C TRP A 138 -6.10 -15.34 4.66
N ARG A 139 -6.64 -15.02 5.85
CA ARG A 139 -7.36 -15.98 6.69
C ARG A 139 -8.87 -15.86 6.53
N ASP A 140 -9.35 -14.74 5.99
CA ASP A 140 -10.74 -14.49 5.71
C ASP A 140 -11.21 -15.37 4.52
N ARG A 141 -11.96 -16.43 4.85
CA ARG A 141 -12.44 -17.39 3.85
C ARG A 141 -13.58 -16.83 3.01
N GLU A 142 -14.37 -15.90 3.54
CA GLU A 142 -15.46 -15.28 2.80
C GLU A 142 -14.91 -14.32 1.75
N ALA A 143 -13.95 -13.47 2.14
CA ALA A 143 -13.26 -12.59 1.21
C ALA A 143 -12.54 -13.37 0.09
N LEU A 144 -11.88 -14.50 0.43
CA LEU A 144 -11.24 -15.35 -0.56
C LEU A 144 -12.24 -16.01 -1.52
N ALA A 145 -13.39 -16.46 -1.03
CA ALA A 145 -14.43 -17.07 -1.87
C ALA A 145 -15.04 -16.08 -2.86
N GLN A 146 -15.11 -14.80 -2.50
CA GLN A 146 -15.56 -13.74 -3.42
C GLN A 146 -14.55 -13.47 -4.54
N LEU A 147 -13.26 -13.62 -4.26
CA LEU A 147 -12.18 -13.36 -5.23
C LEU A 147 -11.88 -14.55 -6.15
N PHE A 148 -12.12 -15.77 -5.68
CA PHE A 148 -11.84 -17.00 -6.40
C PHE A 148 -13.07 -17.93 -6.36
N PRO A 149 -14.11 -17.62 -7.15
CA PRO A 149 -15.34 -18.41 -7.21
C PRO A 149 -15.16 -19.79 -7.85
#